data_AF-Q8RCM7-F1
#
_entry.id   AF-Q8RCM7-F1
#
_cell.length_a   1.000
_cell.length_b   1.000
_cell.length_c   1.000
_cell.angle_alpha   90.00
_cell.angle_beta   90.00
_cell.angle_gamma   90.00
#
_symmetry.space_group_name_H-M   'P 1'
#
loop_
_entity.id
_entity.type
_entity.pdbx_description
1 polymer ?
#
loop_
_entity_poly.entity_id
_entity_poly.type
_entity_poly.pdbx_seq_one_letter_code
_entity_poly.pdbx_strand_id
1 'polypeptide(L)'
;MEALKKAGLLDWFKELPEGFDTKIGQTRKLISGGERSRLSIARMILFDPEILLLDEPLVGVDQERKEEIFDTLKELLKSKTCILVTHDKSLLRIADRTIYMKEEDAVWLI
;
A
#
# COMPACT_ATOMS: atom_id res chain seq x y z
N MET A 1 -10.43 6.21 -11.69
CA MET A 1 -10.82 4.80 -11.92
C MET A 1 -9.63 3.88 -12.12
N GLU A 2 -8.66 4.22 -12.97
CA GLU A 2 -7.47 3.38 -13.20
C GLU A 2 -6.67 3.07 -11.92
N ALA A 3 -6.43 4.08 -11.07
CA ALA A 3 -5.75 3.89 -9.79
C ALA A 3 -6.49 2.91 -8.85
N LEU A 4 -7.82 2.95 -8.81
CA LEU A 4 -8.63 2.01 -8.03
C LEU A 4 -8.55 0.60 -8.62
N LYS A 5 -8.55 0.48 -9.94
CA LYS A 5 -8.38 -0.82 -10.63
C LYS A 5 -7.03 -1.45 -10.31
N LYS A 6 -5.93 -0.70 -10.45
CA LYS A 6 -4.58 -1.16 -10.14
C LYS A 6 -4.39 -1.52 -8.66
N ALA A 7 -5.12 -0.86 -7.76
CA ALA A 7 -5.13 -1.20 -6.34
C ALA A 7 -6.10 -2.32 -5.96
N GLY A 8 -6.78 -2.95 -6.93
CA GLY A 8 -7.78 -4.00 -6.65
C GLY A 8 -9.00 -3.50 -5.88
N LEU A 9 -9.40 -2.24 -6.04
CA LEU A 9 -10.54 -1.62 -5.34
C LEU A 9 -11.70 -1.27 -6.27
N LEU A 10 -11.66 -1.67 -7.54
CA LEU A 10 -12.69 -1.28 -8.50
C LEU A 10 -14.09 -1.82 -8.13
N ASP A 11 -14.19 -3.08 -7.72
CA ASP A 11 -15.49 -3.67 -7.35
C ASP A 11 -15.97 -3.20 -5.98
N TRP A 12 -15.07 -3.13 -5.00
CA TRP A 12 -15.34 -2.49 -3.71
C TRP A 12 -15.90 -1.07 -3.88
N PHE A 13 -15.34 -0.30 -4.83
CA PHE A 13 -15.80 1.04 -5.12
C PHE A 13 -17.23 1.07 -5.67
N LYS A 14 -17.62 0.09 -6.50
CA LYS A 14 -18.99 -0.01 -7.04
C LYS A 14 -20.03 -0.33 -5.95
N GLU A 15 -19.60 -0.93 -4.85
CA GLU A 15 -20.44 -1.26 -3.69
C GLU A 15 -20.57 -0.09 -2.69
N LEU A 16 -19.98 1.07 -2.98
CA LEU A 16 -20.09 2.25 -2.14
C LEU A 16 -21.44 2.96 -2.34
N PRO A 17 -22.20 3.26 -1.27
CA PRO A 17 -23.56 3.81 -1.36
C PRO A 17 -23.63 5.17 -2.06
N GLU A 18 -22.60 6.00 -1.91
CA GLU A 18 -22.50 7.34 -2.51
C GLU A 18 -21.32 7.41 -3.50
N GLY A 19 -20.80 6.26 -3.97
CA GLY A 19 -19.63 6.21 -4.86
C GLY A 19 -18.44 6.97 -4.27
N PHE A 20 -17.87 7.91 -5.05
CA PHE A 20 -16.74 8.76 -4.61
C PHE A 20 -17.08 9.69 -3.44
N ASP A 21 -18.34 10.07 -3.28
CA ASP A 21 -18.79 10.95 -2.20
C ASP A 21 -19.01 10.19 -0.88
N THR A 22 -18.87 8.85 -0.91
CA THR A 22 -18.94 8.01 0.28
C THR A 22 -17.85 8.40 1.26
N LYS A 23 -18.26 9.02 2.36
CA LYS A 23 -17.35 9.41 3.41
C LYS A 23 -16.98 8.20 4.27
N ILE A 24 -15.69 8.05 4.56
CA ILE A 24 -15.10 6.91 5.29
C ILE A 24 -14.60 7.40 6.66
N GLY A 25 -14.75 6.60 7.73
CA GLY A 25 -14.22 6.94 9.06
C GLY A 25 -15.05 6.43 10.24
N GLN A 26 -14.69 6.88 11.45
CA GLN A 26 -15.22 6.36 12.73
C GLN A 26 -16.74 6.48 12.91
N THR A 27 -17.38 7.47 12.29
CA THR A 27 -18.84 7.69 12.36
C THR A 27 -19.55 7.33 11.06
N ARG A 28 -18.88 6.60 10.15
CA ARG A 28 -19.31 6.36 8.77
C ARG A 28 -19.00 4.91 8.35
N LYS A 29 -19.01 4.61 7.03
CA LYS A 29 -18.61 3.28 6.54
C LYS A 29 -17.21 2.97 7.08
N LEU A 30 -17.14 1.93 7.91
CA LEU A 30 -15.88 1.38 8.38
C LEU A 30 -15.22 0.68 7.20
N ILE A 31 -13.93 0.94 7.00
CA ILE A 31 -13.11 0.19 6.06
C ILE A 31 -12.22 -0.76 6.84
N SER A 32 -12.03 -1.96 6.30
CA SER A 32 -11.08 -2.94 6.82
C SER A 32 -9.64 -2.42 6.68
N GLY A 33 -8.70 -3.07 7.38
CA GLY A 33 -7.27 -2.78 7.24
C GLY A 33 -6.79 -2.93 5.80
N GLY A 34 -7.16 -4.04 5.13
CA GLY A 34 -6.80 -4.29 3.73
C GLY A 34 -7.37 -3.27 2.76
N GLU A 35 -8.62 -2.84 2.94
CA GLU A 35 -9.21 -1.75 2.14
C GLU A 35 -8.45 -0.44 2.34
N ARG A 36 -8.04 -0.12 3.58
CA ARG A 36 -7.24 1.07 3.87
C ARG A 36 -5.87 1.02 3.19
N SER A 37 -5.17 -0.11 3.28
CA SER A 37 -3.86 -0.30 2.63
C SER A 37 -3.98 -0.15 1.12
N ARG A 38 -4.97 -0.80 0.49
CA ARG A 38 -5.24 -0.68 -0.95
C ARG A 38 -5.64 0.74 -1.35
N LEU A 39 -6.40 1.45 -0.52
CA LEU A 39 -6.76 2.84 -0.81
C LEU A 39 -5.53 3.75 -0.77
N SER A 40 -4.59 3.52 0.15
CA SER A 40 -3.29 4.21 0.16
C SER A 40 -2.49 3.94 -1.12
N ILE A 41 -2.49 2.70 -1.62
CA ILE A 41 -1.85 2.37 -2.91
C ILE A 41 -2.53 3.09 -4.07
N ALA A 42 -3.86 3.12 -4.12
CA ALA A 42 -4.59 3.89 -5.14
C ALA A 42 -4.24 5.39 -5.08
N ARG A 43 -4.15 5.96 -3.88
CA ARG A 43 -3.73 7.37 -3.68
C ARG A 43 -2.31 7.62 -4.18
N MET A 44 -1.40 6.71 -3.90
CA MET A 44 -0.01 6.78 -4.34
C MET A 44 0.10 6.73 -5.87
N ILE A 45 -0.66 5.87 -6.54
CA ILE A 45 -0.72 5.81 -8.01
C ILE A 45 -1.28 7.12 -8.60
N LEU A 46 -2.29 7.70 -7.94
CA LEU A 46 -2.91 8.94 -8.41
C LEU A 46 -2.01 10.16 -8.22
N PHE A 47 -1.30 10.23 -7.10
CA PHE A 47 -0.42 11.34 -6.76
C PHE A 47 0.95 11.25 -7.44
N ASP A 48 1.40 10.03 -7.75
CA ASP A 48 2.66 9.72 -8.42
C ASP A 48 3.91 10.35 -7.77
N PRO A 49 4.14 10.17 -6.45
CA PRO A 49 5.25 10.83 -5.74
C PRO A 49 6.62 10.40 -6.26
N GLU A 50 7.62 11.27 -6.16
CA GLU A 50 9.02 10.93 -6.48
C GLU A 50 9.72 10.14 -5.35
N ILE A 51 9.29 10.38 -4.10
CA ILE A 51 9.85 9.76 -2.89
C ILE A 51 8.74 9.10 -2.08
N LEU A 52 8.96 7.85 -1.67
CA LEU A 52 7.99 7.03 -0.94
C LEU A 52 8.59 6.44 0.32
N LEU A 53 7.79 6.44 1.38
CA LEU A 53 8.00 5.65 2.58
C LEU A 53 6.82 4.69 2.71
N LEU A 54 7.10 3.40 2.57
CA LEU A 54 6.10 2.35 2.66
C LEU A 54 6.36 1.54 3.92
N ASP A 55 5.42 1.59 4.85
CA ASP A 55 5.42 0.77 6.06
C ASP A 55 4.40 -0.35 5.86
N GLU A 56 4.89 -1.57 5.70
CA GLU A 56 4.08 -2.78 5.60
C GLU A 56 2.91 -2.67 4.58
N PRO A 57 3.17 -2.30 3.32
CA PRO A 57 2.12 -1.87 2.38
C PRO A 57 1.10 -2.95 2.00
N LEU A 58 1.42 -4.22 2.26
CA LEU A 58 0.56 -5.38 1.99
C LEU A 58 -0.10 -5.96 3.24
N VAL A 59 0.09 -5.35 4.41
CA VAL A 59 -0.56 -5.81 5.64
C VAL A 59 -2.08 -5.64 5.54
N GLY A 60 -2.78 -6.70 5.93
CA GLY A 60 -4.24 -6.79 5.88
C GLY A 60 -4.81 -7.07 4.48
N VAL A 61 -3.97 -7.19 3.45
CA VAL A 61 -4.39 -7.64 2.12
C VAL A 61 -4.51 -9.16 2.10
N ASP A 62 -5.62 -9.65 1.58
CA ASP A 62 -5.90 -11.08 1.38
C ASP A 62 -4.90 -11.72 0.40
N GLN A 63 -4.59 -13.01 0.63
CA GLN A 63 -3.52 -13.71 -0.08
C GLN A 63 -3.74 -13.76 -1.60
N GLU A 64 -4.99 -13.87 -2.04
CA GLU A 64 -5.37 -13.94 -3.46
C GLU A 64 -4.98 -12.66 -4.21
N ARG A 65 -5.10 -11.49 -3.57
CA ARG A 65 -4.78 -10.19 -4.19
C ARG A 65 -3.35 -9.71 -3.99
N LYS A 66 -2.55 -10.38 -3.15
CA LYS A 66 -1.18 -9.93 -2.86
C LYS A 66 -0.30 -9.90 -4.10
N GLU A 67 -0.42 -10.88 -4.99
CA GLU A 67 0.41 -10.95 -6.21
C GLU A 67 0.11 -9.79 -7.17
N GLU A 68 -1.16 -9.48 -7.41
CA GLU A 68 -1.57 -8.37 -8.28
C GLU A 68 -1.07 -7.01 -7.76
N ILE A 69 -1.17 -6.81 -6.44
CA ILE A 69 -0.73 -5.57 -5.80
C ILE A 69 0.79 -5.51 -5.76
N PHE A 70 1.46 -6.64 -5.54
CA PHE A 70 2.92 -6.74 -5.59
C PHE A 70 3.45 -6.31 -6.96
N ASP A 71 2.87 -6.81 -8.05
CA ASP A 71 3.27 -6.42 -9.41
C ASP A 71 3.01 -4.94 -9.66
N THR A 72 1.89 -4.42 -9.16
CA THR A 72 1.59 -2.98 -9.23
C THR A 72 2.62 -2.14 -8.48
N LEU A 73 3.01 -2.54 -7.27
CA LEU A 73 4.08 -1.88 -6.51
C LEU A 73 5.40 -1.95 -7.25
N LYS A 74 5.77 -3.13 -7.76
CA LYS A 74 7.01 -3.33 -8.51
C LYS A 74 7.10 -2.40 -9.71
N GLU A 75 6.03 -2.27 -10.50
CA GLU A 75 5.99 -1.34 -11.63
C GLU A 75 6.12 0.12 -11.19
N LEU A 76 5.39 0.51 -10.14
CA LEU A 76 5.37 1.89 -9.67
C LEU A 76 6.73 2.34 -9.14
N LEU A 77 7.46 1.46 -8.45
CA LEU A 77 8.71 1.81 -7.79
C LEU A 77 9.92 1.90 -8.73
N LYS A 78 9.84 1.39 -9.97
CA LYS A 78 10.97 1.33 -10.93
C LYS A 78 11.69 2.67 -11.17
N SER A 79 10.99 3.80 -11.06
CA SER A 79 11.52 5.14 -11.35
C SER A 79 11.47 6.07 -10.14
N LYS A 80 11.34 5.53 -8.93
CA LYS A 80 11.07 6.30 -7.71
C LYS A 80 12.07 5.97 -6.61
N THR A 81 12.30 6.92 -5.72
CA THR A 81 13.07 6.64 -4.49
C THR A 81 12.10 6.08 -3.46
N CYS A 82 12.37 4.87 -2.96
CA CYS A 82 11.49 4.23 -1.99
C CYS A 82 12.28 3.65 -0.81
N ILE A 83 11.82 3.96 0.40
CA ILE A 83 12.18 3.24 1.62
C ILE A 83 11.00 2.33 1.95
N LEU A 84 11.24 1.03 1.94
CA LEU A 84 10.25 0.00 2.25
C LEU A 84 10.63 -0.69 3.57
N VAL A 85 9.74 -0.61 4.54
CA VAL A 85 9.85 -1.35 5.81
C VAL A 85 8.87 -2.51 5.74
N THR A 86 9.39 -3.73 5.91
CA THR A 86 8.58 -4.94 5.80
C THR A 86 9.22 -6.11 6.54
N HIS A 87 8.40 -6.95 7.17
CA HIS A 87 8.79 -8.30 7.59
C HIS A 87 8.44 -9.37 6.53
N ASP A 88 7.66 -9.01 5.50
CA ASP A 88 7.31 -9.91 4.39
C ASP A 88 8.50 -10.07 3.42
N LYS A 89 9.05 -11.30 3.37
CA LYS A 89 10.18 -11.63 2.50
C LYS A 89 9.87 -11.53 1.01
N SER A 90 8.60 -11.64 0.60
CA SER A 90 8.21 -11.49 -0.81
C SER A 90 8.53 -10.09 -1.32
N LEU A 91 8.28 -9.07 -0.50
CA LEU A 91 8.56 -7.66 -0.76
C LEU A 91 10.06 -7.33 -0.80
N LEU A 92 10.94 -8.20 -0.32
CA LEU A 92 12.39 -7.97 -0.51
C LEU A 92 12.80 -8.11 -1.98
N ARG A 93 12.02 -8.83 -2.80
CA ARG A 93 12.33 -9.07 -4.21
C ARG A 93 12.18 -7.85 -5.12
N ILE A 94 11.55 -6.78 -4.64
CA ILE A 94 11.42 -5.52 -5.39
C ILE A 94 12.47 -4.48 -4.99
N ALA A 95 13.25 -4.75 -3.93
CA ALA A 95 14.23 -3.80 -3.43
C ALA A 95 15.57 -3.94 -4.17
N ASP A 96 16.15 -2.82 -4.60
CA ASP A 96 17.51 -2.81 -5.15
C ASP A 96 18.58 -3.11 -4.08
N ARG A 97 18.28 -2.76 -2.83
CA ARG A 97 19.14 -2.95 -1.66
C ARG A 97 18.29 -3.35 -0.46
N THR A 98 18.80 -4.26 0.34
CA THR A 98 18.15 -4.69 1.60
C THR A 98 19.06 -4.37 2.77
N ILE A 99 18.49 -3.80 3.83
CA ILE A 99 19.14 -3.60 5.12
C ILE A 99 18.34 -4.40 6.14
N TYR A 100 19.03 -5.24 6.90
CA TYR A 100 18.43 -5.93 8.03
C TYR A 100 18.63 -5.08 9.28
N MET A 101 17.53 -4.75 9.97
CA MET A 101 17.56 -4.05 11.25
C MET A 101 17.11 -5.00 12.35
N LYS A 102 17.88 -5.03 13.44
CA LYS A 102 17.50 -5.62 14.71
C LYS A 102 17.18 -4.54 15.72
N GLU A 103 16.54 -4.95 16.81
CA GLU A 103 16.20 -4.05 17.92
C GLU A 103 17.46 -3.41 18.55
N GLU A 104 18.56 -4.16 18.64
CA GLU A 104 19.86 -3.65 19.11
C GLU A 104 20.47 -2.54 18.24
N ASP A 105 20.02 -2.38 16.99
CA ASP A 105 20.49 -1.34 16.07
C ASP A 105 19.73 0.00 16.28
N ALA A 106 18.61 0.00 17.02
CA ALA A 106 17.77 1.17 17.19
C ALA A 106 18.37 2.14 18.21
N VAL A 107 18.79 3.32 17.73
CA VAL A 107 19.22 4.43 18.59
C VAL A 107 18.07 5.41 18.73
N TRP A 108 17.54 5.53 19.95
CA TRP A 108 16.50 6.51 20.28
C TRP A 108 17.15 7.88 20.52
N LEU A 109 16.97 8.80 19.58
CA LEU A 109 17.26 10.21 19.80
C LEU A 109 16.10 10.79 20.61
N ILE A 110 16.35 11.01 21.91
CA ILE A 110 15.45 11.71 22.83
C ILE A 110 15.66 13.22 22.73
#